data_AF-A0A958V0B8-F1
#
_entry.id   AF-A0A958V0B8-F1
#
_cell.length_a   1.000
_cell.length_b   1.000
_cell.length_c   1.000
_cell.angle_alpha   90.00
_cell.angle_beta   90.00
_cell.angle_gamma   90.00
#
_symmetry.space_group_name_H-M   'P 1'
#
loop_
_entity.id
_entity.type
_entity.pdbx_description
1 polymer ?
#
loop_
_entity_poly.entity_id
_entity_poly.type
_entity_poly.pdbx_seq_one_letter_code
_entity_poly.pdbx_strand_id
1 'polypeptide(L)'
;MIINLLSDTVTKPTAGMLDAMFHAEVGDDVFKADPTVNKLQKKIAAMFGKEAALFFPSGTMANQVAIKLHTQPGDQLICDKWAHVYNYEGGGPAFNSGVSCKLIDGNRGMFTAQQVVESISNREDIHAAITRLVAVENTANKGGGSCWDFEELKKIRQVCQENDLAYHLDGARLFNAMVAKNETPKQYGDLFDTI
;
A
#
# COMPACT_ATOMS: atom_id res chain seq x y z
N MET A 1 -11.44 -23.70 24.05
CA MET A 1 -11.20 -22.76 22.92
C MET A 1 -10.32 -21.65 23.44
N ILE A 2 -9.17 -21.38 22.80
CA ILE A 2 -8.32 -20.24 23.17
C ILE A 2 -8.82 -19.04 22.37
N ILE A 3 -9.22 -17.97 23.05
CA ILE A 3 -9.60 -16.70 22.42
C ILE A 3 -8.33 -15.87 22.26
N ASN A 4 -7.96 -15.54 21.02
CA ASN A 4 -6.79 -14.71 20.72
C ASN A 4 -7.24 -13.44 19.98
N LEU A 5 -7.07 -12.29 20.63
CA LEU A 5 -7.45 -10.96 20.11
C LEU A 5 -6.22 -10.07 19.85
N LEU A 6 -5.02 -10.66 19.72
CA LEU A 6 -3.79 -9.91 19.51
C LEU A 6 -3.71 -9.27 18.12
N SER A 7 -4.12 -10.02 17.09
CA SER A 7 -4.05 -9.61 15.68
C SER A 7 -4.84 -10.59 14.81
N ASP A 8 -5.31 -10.15 13.65
CA ASP A 8 -5.88 -11.00 12.59
C ASP A 8 -4.83 -11.88 11.89
N THR A 9 -3.55 -11.56 12.04
CA THR A 9 -2.43 -12.37 11.52
C THR A 9 -2.29 -13.75 12.20
N VAL A 10 -3.04 -14.01 13.27
CA VAL A 10 -3.06 -15.33 13.96
C VAL A 10 -4.02 -16.33 13.32
N THR A 11 -4.73 -15.92 12.26
CA THR A 11 -5.64 -16.77 11.49
C THR A 11 -4.90 -18.01 10.96
N LYS A 12 -5.62 -19.14 10.90
CA LYS A 12 -5.11 -20.42 10.40
C LYS A 12 -5.89 -20.83 9.16
N PRO A 13 -5.25 -21.49 8.18
CA PRO A 13 -5.93 -22.05 7.03
C PRO A 13 -7.12 -22.93 7.43
N THR A 14 -8.27 -22.73 6.79
CA THR A 14 -9.43 -23.61 6.94
C THR A 14 -9.18 -24.93 6.21
N ALA A 15 -10.00 -25.96 6.48
CA ALA A 15 -9.88 -27.23 5.78
C ALA A 15 -9.96 -27.09 4.25
N GLY A 16 -10.88 -26.26 3.73
CA GLY A 16 -10.98 -26.00 2.29
C GLY A 16 -9.79 -25.23 1.72
N MET A 17 -9.15 -24.34 2.51
CA MET A 17 -7.92 -23.68 2.08
C MET A 17 -6.75 -24.68 2.00
N LEU A 18 -6.62 -25.56 3.00
CA LEU A 18 -5.59 -26.61 3.00
C LEU A 18 -5.76 -27.59 1.83
N ASP A 19 -7.00 -27.97 1.54
CA ASP A 19 -7.33 -28.82 0.39
C ASP A 19 -6.94 -28.16 -0.95
N ALA A 20 -7.28 -26.87 -1.12
CA ALA A 20 -6.88 -26.11 -2.30
C ALA A 20 -5.36 -25.97 -2.43
N MET A 21 -4.65 -25.78 -1.32
CA MET A 21 -3.17 -25.73 -1.31
C MET A 21 -2.57 -27.07 -1.73
N PHE A 22 -3.11 -28.19 -1.25
CA PHE A 22 -2.59 -29.52 -1.55
C PHE A 22 -2.77 -29.92 -3.02
N HIS A 23 -3.82 -29.42 -3.67
CA HIS A 23 -4.14 -29.68 -5.07
C HIS A 23 -3.65 -28.60 -6.04
N ALA A 24 -2.92 -27.59 -5.57
CA ALA A 24 -2.42 -26.52 -6.41
C ALA A 24 -1.39 -27.04 -7.43
N GLU A 25 -1.55 -26.67 -8.70
CA GLU A 25 -0.53 -26.88 -9.72
C GLU A 25 0.59 -25.84 -9.52
N VAL A 26 1.82 -26.31 -9.34
CA VAL A 26 2.98 -25.45 -9.03
C VAL A 26 4.08 -25.57 -10.07
N GLY A 27 4.99 -24.60 -10.07
CA GLY A 27 6.14 -24.56 -10.95
C GLY A 27 7.19 -23.57 -10.47
N ASP A 28 8.16 -23.27 -11.32
CA ASP A 28 9.17 -22.26 -11.01
C ASP A 28 8.65 -20.86 -11.37
N ASP A 29 8.36 -20.05 -10.35
CA ASP A 29 7.82 -18.69 -10.53
C ASP A 29 8.83 -17.72 -11.17
N VAL A 30 10.14 -17.94 -11.03
CA VAL A 30 11.17 -17.11 -11.68
C VAL A 30 11.04 -17.19 -13.20
N PHE A 31 10.70 -18.37 -13.71
CA PHE A 31 10.42 -18.59 -15.14
C PHE A 31 8.95 -18.35 -15.51
N LYS A 32 8.13 -17.83 -14.59
CA LYS A 32 6.66 -17.67 -14.73
C LYS A 32 5.96 -18.99 -15.06
N ALA A 33 6.54 -20.11 -14.64
CA ALA A 33 6.04 -21.44 -14.91
C ALA A 33 5.09 -21.95 -13.83
N ASP A 34 4.88 -21.23 -12.72
CA ASP A 34 3.90 -21.58 -11.69
C ASP A 34 2.46 -21.20 -12.11
N PRO A 35 1.57 -22.16 -12.39
CA PRO A 35 0.22 -21.85 -12.86
C PRO A 35 -0.65 -21.21 -11.77
N THR A 36 -0.44 -21.54 -10.50
CA THR A 36 -1.25 -21.06 -9.39
C THR A 36 -0.93 -19.60 -9.08
N VAL A 37 0.34 -19.23 -9.01
CA VAL A 37 0.77 -17.83 -8.83
C VAL A 37 0.28 -16.97 -10.00
N ASN A 38 0.43 -17.44 -11.23
CA ASN A 38 -0.06 -16.75 -12.41
C ASN A 38 -1.59 -16.52 -12.38
N LYS A 39 -2.38 -17.52 -11.97
CA LYS A 39 -3.83 -17.40 -11.81
C LYS A 39 -4.20 -16.37 -10.74
N LEU A 40 -3.51 -16.38 -9.59
CA LEU A 40 -3.71 -15.42 -8.51
C LEU A 40 -3.44 -13.98 -9.00
N GLN A 41 -2.28 -13.74 -9.58
CA GLN A 41 -1.87 -12.40 -10.06
C GLN A 41 -2.84 -11.86 -11.12
N LYS A 42 -3.23 -12.68 -12.10
CA LYS A 42 -4.22 -12.29 -13.13
C LYS A 42 -5.58 -11.94 -12.50
N LYS A 43 -6.04 -12.73 -11.53
CA LYS A 43 -7.31 -12.49 -10.84
C LYS A 43 -7.28 -11.17 -10.07
N ILE A 44 -6.21 -10.91 -9.32
CA ILE A 44 -6.08 -9.67 -8.53
C ILE A 44 -5.94 -8.45 -9.44
N ALA A 45 -5.10 -8.54 -10.48
CA ALA A 45 -4.96 -7.46 -11.47
C ALA A 45 -6.32 -7.12 -12.10
N ALA A 46 -7.06 -8.13 -12.58
CA ALA A 46 -8.39 -7.95 -13.16
C ALA A 46 -9.41 -7.38 -12.14
N MET A 47 -9.36 -7.83 -10.88
CA MET A 47 -10.25 -7.35 -9.82
C MET A 47 -10.11 -5.86 -9.58
N PHE A 48 -8.88 -5.35 -9.54
CA PHE A 48 -8.59 -3.92 -9.35
C PHE A 48 -8.55 -3.14 -10.68
N GLY A 49 -8.69 -3.79 -11.84
CA GLY A 49 -8.53 -3.10 -13.14
C GLY A 49 -7.09 -2.65 -13.41
N LYS A 50 -6.10 -3.33 -12.83
CA LYS A 50 -4.67 -3.09 -13.05
C LYS A 50 -4.12 -3.96 -14.18
N GLU A 51 -3.05 -3.47 -14.81
CA GLU A 51 -2.36 -4.19 -15.88
C GLU A 51 -1.68 -5.47 -15.38
N ALA A 52 -1.16 -5.45 -14.15
CA ALA A 52 -0.44 -6.56 -13.54
C ALA A 52 -0.58 -6.56 -12.01
N ALA A 53 -0.25 -7.69 -11.40
CA ALA A 53 -0.05 -7.85 -9.97
C ALA A 53 1.13 -8.80 -9.73
N LEU A 54 1.76 -8.71 -8.56
CA LEU A 54 2.90 -9.54 -8.18
C LEU A 54 2.65 -10.14 -6.79
N PHE A 55 2.92 -11.43 -6.62
CA PHE A 55 2.82 -12.11 -5.33
C PHE A 55 4.11 -11.92 -4.53
N PHE A 56 3.97 -11.52 -3.26
CA PHE A 56 5.09 -11.32 -2.36
C PHE A 56 4.98 -12.18 -1.11
N PRO A 57 6.11 -12.60 -0.50
CA PRO A 57 6.11 -13.32 0.78
C PRO A 57 5.51 -12.54 1.96
N SER A 58 5.50 -11.20 1.91
CA SER A 58 4.98 -10.35 2.99
C SER A 58 4.47 -9.00 2.48
N GLY A 59 3.58 -8.38 3.26
CA GLY A 59 3.12 -7.00 3.01
C GLY A 59 4.27 -5.98 3.08
N THR A 60 5.23 -6.17 3.99
CA THR A 60 6.46 -5.35 4.04
C THR A 60 7.20 -5.39 2.71
N MET A 61 7.39 -6.57 2.10
CA MET A 61 8.08 -6.63 0.80
C MET A 61 7.26 -5.93 -0.30
N ALA A 62 5.94 -6.08 -0.29
CA ALA A 62 5.06 -5.41 -1.26
C ALA A 62 5.20 -3.88 -1.18
N ASN A 63 5.08 -3.30 0.03
CA ASN A 63 5.25 -1.87 0.26
C ASN A 63 6.65 -1.39 -0.15
N GLN A 64 7.70 -2.12 0.24
CA GLN A 64 9.07 -1.73 -0.09
C GLN A 64 9.35 -1.76 -1.59
N VAL A 65 8.78 -2.73 -2.32
CA VAL A 65 8.86 -2.77 -3.79
C VAL A 65 8.07 -1.61 -4.40
N ALA A 66 6.87 -1.31 -3.92
CA ALA A 66 6.09 -0.17 -4.40
C ALA A 66 6.84 1.16 -4.20
N ILE A 67 7.45 1.37 -3.03
CA ILE A 67 8.28 2.54 -2.76
C ILE A 67 9.45 2.59 -3.75
N LYS A 68 10.18 1.48 -3.92
CA LYS A 68 11.33 1.41 -4.83
C LYS A 68 10.97 1.70 -6.29
N LEU A 69 9.77 1.29 -6.73
CA LEU A 69 9.29 1.54 -8.10
C LEU A 69 9.04 3.04 -8.36
N HIS A 70 8.63 3.78 -7.34
CA HIS A 70 8.18 5.17 -7.47
C HIS A 70 9.21 6.20 -7.01
N THR A 71 10.39 5.77 -6.57
CA THR A 71 11.39 6.67 -5.98
C THR A 71 12.82 6.31 -6.39
N GLN A 72 13.72 7.27 -6.24
CA GLN A 72 15.16 7.15 -6.36
C GLN A 72 15.83 7.54 -5.04
N PRO A 73 17.09 7.10 -4.79
CA PRO A 73 17.84 7.57 -3.63
C PRO A 73 17.93 9.10 -3.59
N GLY A 74 17.64 9.70 -2.44
CA GLY A 74 17.56 11.15 -2.25
C GLY A 74 16.14 11.73 -2.41
N ASP A 75 15.17 10.95 -2.87
CA ASP A 75 13.77 11.36 -2.89
C ASP A 75 13.15 11.35 -1.49
N GLN A 76 11.93 11.89 -1.41
CA GLN A 76 11.10 11.94 -0.23
C GLN A 76 9.72 11.31 -0.48
N LEU A 77 9.31 10.45 0.45
CA LEU A 77 7.97 9.90 0.56
C LEU A 77 7.17 10.65 1.63
N ILE A 78 5.92 11.03 1.33
CA ILE A 78 4.95 11.56 2.29
C ILE A 78 4.10 10.41 2.81
N CYS A 79 3.93 10.32 4.13
CA CYS A 79 2.96 9.43 4.77
C CYS A 79 2.52 9.97 6.14
N ASP A 80 1.52 9.36 6.75
CA ASP A 80 1.17 9.66 8.14
C ASP A 80 2.28 9.21 9.11
N LYS A 81 2.46 9.93 10.22
CA LYS A 81 3.47 9.59 11.23
C LYS A 81 3.30 8.19 11.84
N TRP A 82 2.11 7.59 11.76
CA TRP A 82 1.81 6.25 12.24
C TRP A 82 1.77 5.18 11.16
N ALA A 83 2.03 5.53 9.89
CA ALA A 83 1.98 4.58 8.78
C ALA A 83 2.93 3.39 8.97
N HIS A 84 2.50 2.22 8.50
CA HIS A 84 3.24 0.96 8.59
C HIS A 84 4.60 1.06 7.90
N VAL A 85 4.61 1.61 6.69
CA VAL A 85 5.82 1.82 5.86
C VAL A 85 6.93 2.60 6.58
N TYR A 86 6.56 3.45 7.54
CA TYR A 86 7.51 4.20 8.37
C TYR A 86 7.87 3.46 9.66
N ASN A 87 6.88 2.98 10.42
CA ASN A 87 7.09 2.50 11.80
C ASN A 87 7.43 1.01 11.92
N TYR A 88 6.96 0.17 11.00
CA TYR A 88 6.88 -1.28 11.20
C TYR A 88 7.62 -2.09 10.13
N GLU A 89 8.50 -1.43 9.38
CA GLU A 89 9.27 -2.05 8.28
C GLU A 89 10.78 -1.87 8.47
N GLY A 90 11.22 -1.65 9.72
CA GLY A 90 12.64 -1.61 10.08
C GLY A 90 13.42 -0.46 9.46
N GLY A 91 12.76 0.66 9.14
CA GLY A 91 13.38 1.77 8.40
C GLY A 91 13.58 1.48 6.91
N GLY A 92 12.80 0.53 6.37
CA GLY A 92 12.87 0.06 4.98
C GLY A 92 13.00 1.16 3.91
N PRO A 93 12.18 2.23 3.91
CA PRO A 93 12.28 3.28 2.88
C PRO A 93 13.69 3.89 2.79
N ALA A 94 14.34 4.12 3.94
CA ALA A 94 15.69 4.64 3.99
C ALA A 94 16.73 3.60 3.54
N PHE A 95 16.63 2.36 4.03
CA PHE A 95 17.64 1.33 3.76
C PHE A 95 17.56 0.75 2.34
N ASN A 96 16.37 0.38 1.86
CA ASN A 96 16.18 -0.30 0.58
C ASN A 96 16.13 0.68 -0.61
N SER A 97 15.55 1.86 -0.39
CA SER A 97 15.29 2.83 -1.46
C SER A 97 16.15 4.09 -1.36
N GLY A 98 16.81 4.35 -0.22
CA GLY A 98 17.58 5.58 -0.02
C GLY A 98 16.69 6.81 0.14
N VAL A 99 15.46 6.62 0.62
CA VAL A 99 14.40 7.62 0.63
C VAL A 99 14.18 8.19 2.03
N SER A 100 14.02 9.51 2.11
CA SER A 100 13.59 10.20 3.32
C SER A 100 12.07 10.21 3.47
N CYS A 101 11.55 10.42 4.67
CA CYS A 101 10.10 10.50 4.90
C CYS A 101 9.70 11.88 5.41
N LYS A 102 8.64 12.45 4.84
CA LYS A 102 7.91 13.60 5.38
C LYS A 102 6.64 13.11 6.05
N LEU A 103 6.61 13.24 7.37
CA LEU A 103 5.52 12.71 8.19
C LEU A 103 4.45 13.76 8.40
N ILE A 104 3.22 13.43 8.04
CA ILE A 104 2.04 14.22 8.37
C ILE A 104 1.50 13.76 9.72
N ASP A 105 1.19 14.71 10.59
CA ASP A 105 0.41 14.44 11.80
C ASP A 105 -1.08 14.48 11.45
N GLY A 106 -1.59 13.37 10.93
CA GLY A 106 -2.98 13.20 10.55
C GLY A 106 -3.90 12.90 11.72
N ASN A 107 -5.19 12.77 11.43
CA ASN A 107 -6.19 12.30 12.36
C ASN A 107 -6.40 10.79 12.19
N ARG A 108 -5.94 10.00 13.17
CA ARG A 108 -6.07 8.53 13.18
C ARG A 108 -5.50 7.86 11.91
N GLY A 109 -4.29 8.25 11.51
CA GLY A 109 -3.64 7.69 10.32
C GLY A 109 -4.14 8.23 8.99
N MET A 110 -5.08 9.19 9.01
CA MET A 110 -5.66 9.82 7.82
C MET A 110 -5.29 11.31 7.78
N PHE A 111 -5.01 11.84 6.61
CA PHE A 111 -4.63 13.23 6.39
C PHE A 111 -5.37 13.85 5.20
N THR A 112 -5.37 15.17 5.09
CA THR A 112 -6.07 15.86 4.01
C THR A 112 -5.18 16.14 2.81
N ALA A 113 -5.80 16.38 1.66
CA ALA A 113 -5.11 16.86 0.46
C ALA A 113 -4.34 18.16 0.72
N GLN A 114 -4.87 19.05 1.57
CA GLN A 114 -4.18 20.28 1.96
C GLN A 114 -2.89 19.99 2.73
N GLN A 115 -2.90 19.03 3.66
CA GLN A 115 -1.70 18.62 4.39
C GLN A 115 -0.66 17.99 3.46
N VAL A 116 -1.08 17.32 2.38
CA VAL A 116 -0.16 16.84 1.33
C VAL A 116 0.49 18.01 0.62
N VAL A 117 -0.28 19.00 0.14
CA VAL A 117 0.25 20.21 -0.52
C VAL A 117 1.31 20.90 0.34
N GLU A 118 1.01 21.08 1.62
CA GLU A 118 1.94 21.70 2.60
C GLU A 118 3.19 20.87 2.89
N SER A 119 3.16 19.59 2.54
CA SER A 119 4.25 18.63 2.76
C SER A 119 5.16 18.46 1.55
N ILE A 120 4.75 18.94 0.37
CA ILE A 120 5.57 18.87 -0.85
C ILE A 120 6.77 19.81 -0.69
N SER A 121 7.97 19.30 -0.95
CA SER A 121 9.19 20.09 -0.92
C SER A 121 9.27 21.07 -2.11
N ASN A 122 9.88 22.23 -1.88
CA ASN A 122 10.19 23.15 -2.96
C ASN A 122 11.29 22.54 -3.85
N ARG A 123 10.97 22.24 -5.12
CA ARG A 123 11.91 21.63 -6.07
C ARG A 123 13.09 22.54 -6.43
N GLU A 124 12.98 23.84 -6.20
CA GLU A 124 14.08 24.80 -6.43
C GLU A 124 15.08 24.85 -5.27
N ASP A 125 14.72 24.31 -4.10
CA ASP A 125 15.61 24.23 -2.95
C ASP A 125 16.56 23.03 -3.08
N ILE A 126 17.80 23.29 -3.45
CA ILE A 126 18.85 22.28 -3.62
C ILE A 126 19.19 21.51 -2.32
N HIS A 127 18.78 22.03 -1.16
CA HIS A 127 19.00 21.37 0.13
C HIS A 127 17.88 20.39 0.49
N ALA A 128 16.73 20.50 -0.18
CA ALA A 128 15.56 19.67 0.10
C ALA A 128 15.58 18.36 -0.71
N ALA A 129 15.15 17.27 -0.07
CA ALA A 129 14.83 16.04 -0.78
C ALA A 129 13.60 16.24 -1.68
N ILE A 130 13.60 15.68 -2.90
CA ILE A 130 12.51 15.87 -3.86
C ILE A 130 11.33 14.96 -3.47
N THR A 131 10.16 15.55 -3.20
CA THR A 131 8.94 14.76 -2.99
C THR A 131 8.56 14.02 -4.26
N ARG A 132 8.41 12.70 -4.18
CA ARG A 132 8.03 11.85 -5.33
C ARG A 132 6.87 10.90 -5.10
N LEU A 133 6.59 10.56 -3.85
CA LEU A 133 5.58 9.55 -3.53
C LEU A 133 4.73 9.99 -2.34
N VAL A 134 3.41 9.85 -2.47
CA VAL A 134 2.48 9.90 -1.35
C VAL A 134 2.01 8.47 -1.07
N ALA A 135 2.15 8.01 0.18
CA ALA A 135 1.69 6.71 0.63
C ALA A 135 0.57 6.86 1.67
N VAL A 136 -0.53 6.17 1.43
CA VAL A 136 -1.71 6.11 2.31
C VAL A 136 -1.89 4.69 2.83
N GLU A 137 -2.39 4.51 4.06
CA GLU A 137 -2.72 3.20 4.63
C GLU A 137 -4.24 3.11 4.84
N ASN A 138 -4.92 2.15 4.18
CA ASN A 138 -6.37 1.95 4.35
C ASN A 138 -6.72 0.45 4.49
N THR A 139 -7.26 0.00 5.62
CA THR A 139 -7.54 0.77 6.85
C THR A 139 -6.29 1.18 7.60
N ALA A 140 -6.31 2.34 8.28
CA ALA A 140 -5.20 2.78 9.14
C ALA A 140 -5.17 1.98 10.46
N ASN A 141 -4.15 1.15 10.63
CA ASN A 141 -4.00 0.21 11.74
C ASN A 141 -3.85 0.94 13.08
N LYS A 142 -2.88 1.86 13.17
CA LYS A 142 -2.69 2.71 14.36
C LYS A 142 -3.77 3.77 14.53
N GLY A 143 -4.60 3.98 13.51
CA GLY A 143 -5.86 4.70 13.59
C GLY A 143 -7.00 3.90 14.22
N GLY A 144 -6.76 2.66 14.65
CA GLY A 144 -7.75 1.75 15.20
C GLY A 144 -8.65 1.13 14.13
N GLY A 145 -8.10 0.84 12.95
CA GLY A 145 -8.85 0.33 11.80
C GLY A 145 -9.74 1.38 11.13
N SER A 146 -9.38 2.66 11.24
CA SER A 146 -10.11 3.76 10.58
C SER A 146 -10.11 3.57 9.07
N CYS A 147 -11.28 3.78 8.48
CA CYS A 147 -11.47 3.76 7.03
C CYS A 147 -11.42 5.21 6.51
N TRP A 148 -10.63 5.43 5.46
CA TRP A 148 -10.56 6.72 4.80
C TRP A 148 -11.91 7.15 4.21
N ASP A 149 -12.10 8.46 4.07
CA ASP A 149 -13.13 9.01 3.19
C ASP A 149 -12.64 8.94 1.74
N PHE A 150 -13.38 8.25 0.88
CA PHE A 150 -13.01 8.06 -0.52
C PHE A 150 -12.92 9.37 -1.29
N GLU A 151 -13.75 10.36 -0.95
CA GLU A 151 -13.67 11.69 -1.58
C GLU A 151 -12.39 12.44 -1.20
N GLU A 152 -11.86 12.21 0.00
CA GLU A 152 -10.56 12.77 0.39
C GLU A 152 -9.41 12.10 -0.35
N LEU A 153 -9.46 10.78 -0.56
CA LEU A 153 -8.48 10.06 -1.39
C LEU A 153 -8.46 10.59 -2.84
N LYS A 154 -9.63 10.94 -3.41
CA LYS A 154 -9.71 11.58 -4.73
C LYS A 154 -9.02 12.94 -4.78
N LYS A 155 -9.22 13.78 -3.76
CA LYS A 155 -8.54 15.08 -3.67
C LYS A 155 -7.02 14.91 -3.59
N ILE A 156 -6.54 13.93 -2.81
CA ILE A 156 -5.11 13.63 -2.74
C ILE A 156 -4.59 13.15 -4.10
N ARG A 157 -5.33 12.31 -4.83
CA ARG A 157 -4.95 11.94 -6.20
C ARG A 157 -4.80 13.16 -7.11
N GLN A 158 -5.72 14.12 -7.03
CA GLN A 158 -5.62 15.35 -7.82
C GLN A 158 -4.32 16.11 -7.49
N VAL A 159 -4.01 16.28 -6.21
CA VAL A 159 -2.74 16.90 -5.77
C VAL A 159 -1.52 16.15 -6.33
N CYS A 160 -1.55 14.81 -6.30
CA CYS A 160 -0.47 13.99 -6.84
C CYS A 160 -0.29 14.20 -8.35
N GLN A 161 -1.39 14.25 -9.12
CA GLN A 161 -1.35 14.49 -10.56
C GLN A 161 -0.82 15.89 -10.91
N GLU A 162 -1.30 16.92 -10.20
CA GLU A 162 -0.87 18.32 -10.42
C GLU A 162 0.61 18.54 -10.10
N ASN A 163 1.19 17.72 -9.22
CA ASN A 163 2.57 17.87 -8.76
C ASN A 163 3.52 16.75 -9.24
N ASP A 164 3.09 15.91 -10.19
CA ASP A 164 3.89 14.81 -10.74
C ASP A 164 4.46 13.89 -9.63
N LEU A 165 3.55 13.44 -8.74
CA LEU A 165 3.82 12.52 -7.64
C LEU A 165 3.12 11.19 -7.90
N ALA A 166 3.81 10.09 -7.59
CA ALA A 166 3.18 8.79 -7.52
C ALA A 166 2.29 8.66 -6.28
N TYR A 167 1.26 7.83 -6.36
CA TYR A 167 0.31 7.60 -5.29
C TYR A 167 0.16 6.11 -4.96
N HIS A 168 0.60 5.71 -3.77
CA HIS A 168 0.59 4.33 -3.31
C HIS A 168 -0.38 4.12 -2.14
N LEU A 169 -1.05 2.97 -2.13
CA LEU A 169 -1.90 2.51 -1.05
C LEU A 169 -1.30 1.28 -0.38
N ASP A 170 -0.93 1.38 0.90
CA ASP A 170 -0.82 0.21 1.77
C ASP A 170 -2.23 -0.33 2.05
N GLY A 171 -2.58 -1.38 1.30
CA GLY A 171 -3.88 -2.03 1.31
C GLY A 171 -3.96 -3.28 2.18
N ALA A 172 -3.11 -3.46 3.20
CA ALA A 172 -3.03 -4.70 3.97
C ALA A 172 -4.38 -5.20 4.53
N ARG A 173 -5.31 -4.27 4.80
CA ARG A 173 -6.69 -4.55 5.24
C ARG A 173 -7.75 -3.87 4.37
N LEU A 174 -7.44 -3.64 3.10
CA LEU A 174 -8.29 -2.85 2.21
C LEU A 174 -9.69 -3.45 2.04
N PHE A 175 -9.80 -4.77 1.98
CA PHE A 175 -11.10 -5.45 1.88
C PHE A 175 -12.01 -5.16 3.09
N ASN A 176 -11.47 -4.89 4.28
CA ASN A 176 -12.27 -4.45 5.43
C ASN A 176 -12.88 -3.07 5.19
N ALA A 177 -12.08 -2.13 4.65
CA ALA A 177 -12.57 -0.80 4.29
C ALA A 177 -13.66 -0.87 3.22
N MET A 178 -13.43 -1.66 2.16
CA MET A 178 -14.41 -1.86 1.07
C MET A 178 -15.76 -2.34 1.59
N VAL A 179 -15.77 -3.34 2.47
CA VAL A 179 -17.01 -3.85 3.08
C VAL A 179 -17.66 -2.79 3.97
N ALA A 180 -16.88 -2.10 4.81
CA ALA A 180 -17.41 -1.10 5.74
C ALA A 180 -17.99 0.14 5.04
N LYS A 181 -17.44 0.50 3.87
CA LYS A 181 -17.76 1.73 3.13
C LYS A 181 -18.59 1.48 1.88
N ASN A 182 -18.87 0.22 1.55
CA ASN A 182 -19.56 -0.20 0.32
C ASN A 182 -18.84 0.32 -0.95
N GLU A 183 -17.52 0.11 -0.98
CA GLU A 183 -16.63 0.50 -2.08
C GLU A 183 -16.13 -0.75 -2.81
N THR A 184 -15.62 -0.56 -4.03
CA THR A 184 -15.23 -1.66 -4.92
C THR A 184 -13.72 -1.65 -5.19
N PRO A 185 -13.10 -2.81 -5.47
CA PRO A 185 -11.69 -2.86 -5.83
C PRO A 185 -11.32 -1.98 -7.03
N LYS A 186 -12.21 -1.89 -8.04
CA LYS A 186 -11.98 -1.07 -9.23
C LYS A 186 -11.85 0.42 -8.90
N GLN A 187 -12.65 0.93 -7.95
CA GLN A 187 -12.53 2.32 -7.50
C GLN A 187 -11.13 2.63 -6.95
N TYR A 188 -10.56 1.71 -6.17
CA TYR A 188 -9.20 1.84 -5.67
C TYR A 188 -8.16 1.71 -6.78
N GLY A 189 -8.32 0.75 -7.68
CA GLY A 189 -7.38 0.56 -8.77
C GLY A 189 -7.39 1.66 -9.83
N ASP A 190 -8.49 2.37 -10.02
CA ASP A 190 -8.54 3.57 -10.87
C ASP A 190 -7.85 4.78 -10.19
N LEU A 191 -7.74 4.77 -8.86
CA LEU A 191 -7.30 5.93 -8.07
C LEU A 191 -5.80 5.93 -7.74
N PHE A 192 -5.24 4.79 -7.34
CA PHE A 192 -3.85 4.67 -6.93
C PHE A 192 -2.97 4.20 -8.08
N ASP A 193 -1.67 4.49 -8.07
CA ASP A 193 -0.74 3.94 -9.06
C ASP A 193 -0.33 2.50 -8.68
N THR A 194 -0.11 2.25 -7.39
CA THR A 194 0.13 0.92 -6.79
C THR A 194 -0.68 0.70 -5.51
N ILE A 195 -1.04 -0.55 -5.25
CA ILE A 195 -1.82 -1.03 -4.09
C ILE A 195 -1.15 -2.28 -3.52
#